data_AF-A0A6J7PIH0-F1
#
_entry.id   AF-A0A6J7PIH0-F1
#
_cell.length_a   1.000
_cell.length_b   1.000
_cell.length_c   1.000
_cell.angle_alpha   90.00
_cell.angle_beta   90.00
_cell.angle_gamma   90.00
#
_symmetry.space_group_name_H-M   'P 1'
#
loop_
_entity.id
_entity.type
_entity.pdbx_description
1 polymer ?
#
loop_
_entity_poly.entity_id
_entity_poly.type
_entity_poly.pdbx_seq_one_letter_code
_entity_poly.pdbx_strand_id
1 'polypeptide(L)' 'MAVPGAQAVLPAEQGRQARLVFVGDDESGRALVVMAVRTDGGLLVIHAMDLRPKWRTLYEEAK' A
#
# COMPACT_ATOMS: atom_id res chain seq x y z
N MET A 1 -12.54 2.53 6.12
CA MET A 1 -11.33 2.17 5.36
C MET A 1 -11.52 2.68 3.94
N ALA A 2 -10.94 3.83 3.61
CA ALA A 2 -10.73 4.27 2.24
C ALA A 2 -9.21 4.32 1.99
N VAL A 3 -8.78 3.67 0.91
CA VAL A 3 -7.49 3.89 0.24
C VAL A 3 -7.75 3.77 -1.27
N PRO A 4 -8.10 4.85 -1.98
CA PRO A 4 -7.88 4.91 -3.41
C PRO A 4 -6.93 6.06 -3.73
N GLY A 5 -5.64 5.76 -3.61
CA GLY A 5 -4.55 6.34 -4.38
C GLY A 5 -3.78 5.20 -5.06
N ALA A 6 -2.62 5.48 -5.65
CA ALA A 6 -1.95 4.57 -6.57
C ALA A 6 -1.52 3.27 -5.88
N GLN A 7 -1.52 2.20 -6.67
CA GLN A 7 -1.07 0.88 -6.27
C GLN A 7 0.26 0.58 -6.92
N ALA A 8 1.17 -0.02 -6.16
CA ALA A 8 2.39 -0.61 -6.68
C ALA A 8 2.53 -2.05 -6.23
N VAL A 9 3.01 -2.91 -7.14
CA VAL A 9 3.39 -4.27 -6.80
C VAL A 9 4.88 -4.28 -6.52
N LEU A 10 5.25 -4.65 -5.30
CA LEU A 10 6.63 -4.97 -4.98
C LEU A 10 6.91 -6.42 -5.35
N PRO A 11 7.91 -6.68 -6.21
CA PRO A 11 8.29 -8.04 -6.54
C PRO A 11 8.67 -8.82 -5.27
N ALA A 12 8.32 -10.10 -5.29
CA ALA A 12 8.77 -11.06 -4.32
C ALA A 12 10.30 -11.19 -4.39
N GLU A 13 11.00 -11.01 -3.26
CA GLU A 13 12.36 -11.55 -3.13
C GLU A 13 12.28 -13.07 -2.93
N GLN A 14 13.33 -13.80 -3.32
CA GLN A 14 13.34 -15.27 -3.29
C GLN A 14 12.83 -15.83 -1.95
N GLY A 15 11.79 -16.66 -2.01
CA GLY A 15 11.15 -17.27 -0.84
C GLY A 15 10.09 -16.42 -0.14
N ARG A 16 9.73 -15.23 -0.66
CA ARG A 16 8.69 -14.36 -0.07
C ARG A 16 7.54 -14.13 -1.05
N GLN A 17 6.32 -13.96 -0.54
CA GLN A 17 5.16 -13.57 -1.37
C GLN A 17 5.29 -12.13 -1.86
N ALA A 18 4.80 -11.87 -3.07
CA ALA A 18 4.72 -10.51 -3.63
C ALA A 18 3.83 -9.63 -2.76
N ARG A 19 4.24 -8.39 -2.55
CA ARG A 19 3.53 -7.44 -1.68
C ARG A 19 2.87 -6.37 -2.53
N LEU A 20 1.63 -6.08 -2.20
CA LEU A 20 0.88 -4.97 -2.75
C LEU A 20 1.05 -3.78 -1.81
N VAL A 21 1.38 -2.63 -2.37
CA VAL A 21 1.47 -1.36 -1.64
C VAL A 21 0.38 -0.45 -2.16
N PHE A 22 -0.46 0.01 -1.25
CA PHE A 22 -1.48 1.01 -1.49
C PHE A 22 -1.07 2.28 -0.76
N VAL A 23 -1.11 3.41 -1.46
CA VAL A 23 -0.89 4.72 -0.86
C VAL A 23 -2.14 5.56 -1.05
N GLY A 24 -2.47 6.38 -0.06
CA GLY A 24 -3.64 7.24 -0.13
C GLY A 24 -4.01 7.81 1.24
N ASP A 25 -5.01 8.69 1.23
CA ASP A 25 -5.53 9.30 2.45
C ASP A 25 -6.55 8.38 3.15
N ASP A 26 -6.51 8.34 4.48
CA ASP A 26 -7.60 7.78 5.28
C ASP A 26 -8.79 8.75 5.38
N GLU A 27 -9.84 8.33 6.09
CA GLU A 27 -11.07 9.12 6.28
C GLU A 27 -10.85 10.46 7.00
N SER A 28 -9.69 10.63 7.65
CA SER A 28 -9.28 11.87 8.32
C SER A 28 -8.30 12.71 7.50
N GLY A 29 -7.98 12.30 6.27
CA GLY A 29 -7.01 12.99 5.40
C GLY A 29 -5.55 12.73 5.77
N ARG A 30 -5.27 11.66 6.53
CA ARG A 30 -3.89 11.27 6.83
C ARG A 30 -3.36 10.39 5.70
N ALA A 31 -2.23 10.80 5.13
CA ALA A 31 -1.55 10.02 4.10
C ALA A 31 -0.95 8.74 4.69
N LEU A 32 -1.42 7.58 4.24
CA LEU A 32 -1.01 6.27 4.69
C LEU A 32 -0.34 5.45 3.59
N VAL A 33 0.44 4.47 4.04
CA VAL A 33 0.94 3.36 3.23
C VAL A 33 0.41 2.07 3.83
N VAL A 34 -0.31 1.30 3.04
CA VAL A 34 -0.82 -0.02 3.40
C VAL A 34 -0.11 -1.08 2.58
N MET A 35 0.46 -2.07 3.25
CA MET A 35 1.04 -3.25 2.62
C MET A 35 0.11 -4.43 2.81
N ALA A 36 -0.18 -5.14 1.72
CA ALA A 36 -0.97 -6.35 1.74
C ALA A 36 -0.31 -7.47 0.94
N VAL A 37 -0.76 -8.69 1.19
CA VAL A 37 -0.48 -9.86 0.35
C VAL A 37 -1.79 -10.43 -0.17
N ARG A 38 -1.75 -11.05 -1.35
CA ARG A 38 -2.90 -11.76 -1.89
C ARG A 38 -2.99 -13.14 -1.27
N THR A 39 -4.18 -13.51 -0.83
CA THR A 39 -4.53 -14.83 -0.32
C THR A 39 -5.70 -15.39 -1.14
N ASP A 40 -6.01 -16.67 -0.98
CA ASP A 40 -7.15 -17.31 -1.67
C ASP A 40 -8.49 -16.66 -1.32
N GLY A 41 -8.57 -16.02 -0.14
CA GLY A 41 -9.76 -15.31 0.35
C GLY A 41 -9.75 -13.79 0.10
N GLY A 42 -8.74 -13.24 -0.58
CA GLY A 42 -8.67 -11.81 -0.91
C GLY A 42 -7.33 -11.15 -0.58
N LEU A 43 -7.38 -9.98 0.08
CA LEU A 43 -6.20 -9.23 0.49
C LEU A 43 -6.03 -9.30 2.01
N LEU A 44 -4.87 -9.76 2.46
CA LEU A 44 -4.48 -9.69 3.86
C LEU A 44 -3.57 -8.48 4.06
N VAL A 45 -4.06 -7.48 4.79
CA VAL A 45 -3.25 -6.34 5.22
C VAL A 45 -2.24 -6.82 6.26
N ILE A 46 -0.96 -6.61 5.99
CA ILE A 46 0.15 -6.99 6.88
C ILE A 46 0.74 -5.78 7.61
N HIS A 47 0.64 -4.58 7.02
CA HIS A 47 1.08 -3.33 7.64
C HIS A 47 0.23 -2.15 7.18
N ALA A 48 -0.06 -1.23 8.11
CA ALA A 48 -0.57 0.11 7.82
C ALA A 48 0.25 1.11 8.65
N MET A 49 0.78 2.14 8.02
CA MET A 49 1.66 3.13 8.65
C MET A 49 1.56 4.48 7.93
N ASP A 50 2.09 5.54 8.55
CA ASP A 50 2.19 6.86 7.93
C ASP A 50 3.00 6.81 6.61
N LEU A 51 2.66 7.70 5.67
CA LEU A 51 3.36 7.83 4.40
C LEU A 51 4.85 8.09 4.61
N ARG A 52 5.67 7.12 4.18
CA ARG A 52 7.14 7.23 4.22
C ARG A 52 7.66 7.96 2.98
N PRO A 53 8.80 8.68 3.06
CA PRO A 53 9.35 9.44 1.94
C PRO A 53 9.51 8.64 0.64
N LYS A 54 9.91 7.36 0.74
CA LYS A 54 10.10 6.47 -0.41
C LYS A 54 8.83 6.21 -1.25
N TRP A 55 7.66 6.49 -0.69
CA TRP A 55 6.36 6.30 -1.33
C TRP A 55 5.69 7.62 -1.72
N ARG A 56 6.34 8.75 -1.44
CA ARG A 56 5.77 10.07 -1.68
C ARG A 56 5.49 10.32 -3.15
N THR A 57 6.41 9.97 -4.05
CA THR A 57 6.18 10.12 -5.50
C THR A 57 4.93 9.40 -5.97
N LEU A 58 4.79 8.12 -5.60
CA LEU A 58 3.62 7.31 -5.94
C LEU A 58 2.32 7.90 -5.38
N TYR A 59 2.39 8.50 -4.19
CA TYR A 59 1.25 9.15 -3.55
C TYR A 59 0.86 10.46 -4.24
N GLU A 60 1.82 11.30 -4.63
CA GLU A 60 1.53 12.55 -5.36
C GLU A 60 1.04 12.29 -6.78
N GLU A 61 1.55 11.26 -7.47
CA GLU A 61 1.08 10.85 -8.81
C GLU A 61 -0.35 10.30 -8.80
N ALA A 62 -0.83 9.86 -7.64
CA ALA A 62 -2.16 9.30 -7.45
C ALA A 62 -3.24 10.32 -7.13
N LYS A 63 -2.82 11.54 -6.77
CA LYS A 63 -3.68 12.60 -6.28
C LYS A 63 -4.19 13.46 -7.42
#